data_AF-A0A7W0JKS5-F1
#
_entry.id   AF-A0A7W0JKS5-F1
#
_cell.length_a   1.000
_cell.length_b   1.000
_cell.length_c   1.000
_cell.angle_alpha   90.00
_cell.angle_beta   90.00
_cell.angle_gamma   90.00
#
_symmetry.space_group_name_H-M   'P 1'
#
loop_
_entity.id
_entity.type
_entity.pdbx_description
1 polymer ?
#
loop_
_entity_poly.entity_id
_entity_poly.type
_entity_poly.pdbx_seq_one_letter_code
_entity_poly.pdbx_strand_id
1 'polypeptide(L)'
;MSEGSSRLCWDGERLSTALDAPGRRFRADPRCFAGEPVRGAWVHVCALANDAARVRFDEPEIQQVRRDALAWWLPLLGSSLVCVTTLALDASYYGGAVTVARSRDFFELDPFARIFPGSVVRSDLFCEVAPPVGPVIERYSGVAWPGGGFS
;
A
#
# COMPACT_ATOMS: atom_id res chain seq x y z
N MET A 1 6.96 8.12 18.96
CA MET A 1 6.34 7.61 17.72
C MET A 1 7.47 7.09 16.85
N SER A 2 7.47 5.80 16.50
CA SER A 2 8.57 5.25 15.69
C SER A 2 8.49 5.86 14.28
N GLU A 3 9.53 6.56 13.85
CA GLU A 3 9.73 7.06 12.47
C GLU A 3 10.04 5.90 11.49
N GLY A 4 9.43 4.73 11.69
CA GLY A 4 9.75 3.50 10.98
C GLY A 4 8.56 2.91 10.21
N SER A 5 8.85 2.13 9.18
CA SER A 5 7.85 1.34 8.46
C SER A 5 7.31 0.18 9.32
N SER A 6 6.00 -0.07 9.27
CA SER A 6 5.39 -1.29 9.82
C SER A 6 5.64 -2.48 8.92
N ARG A 7 5.78 -3.67 9.53
CA ARG A 7 5.92 -4.93 8.80
C ARG A 7 4.56 -5.43 8.34
N LEU A 8 4.47 -5.82 7.07
CA LEU A 8 3.32 -6.52 6.49
C LEU A 8 3.80 -7.75 5.71
N CYS A 9 3.19 -8.92 5.97
CA CYS A 9 3.43 -10.15 5.25
C CYS A 9 2.28 -10.44 4.28
N TRP A 10 2.60 -10.92 3.08
CA TRP A 10 1.65 -11.41 2.07
C TRP A 10 2.05 -12.80 1.59
N ASP A 11 1.19 -13.79 1.79
CA ASP A 11 1.44 -15.19 1.40
C ASP A 11 0.77 -15.61 0.07
N GLY A 12 0.06 -14.68 -0.59
CA GLY A 12 -0.72 -14.95 -1.80
C GLY A 12 -2.23 -15.07 -1.54
N GLU A 13 -2.63 -15.24 -0.28
CA GLU A 13 -4.03 -15.38 0.12
C GLU A 13 -4.44 -14.46 1.26
N ARG A 14 -3.51 -14.15 2.18
CA ARG A 14 -3.78 -13.41 3.42
C ARG A 14 -2.65 -12.44 3.75
N LEU A 15 -3.07 -11.33 4.35
CA LEU A 15 -2.17 -10.35 4.96
C LEU A 15 -1.99 -10.65 6.45
N SER A 16 -0.79 -10.41 6.97
CA SER A 16 -0.50 -10.56 8.40
C SER A 16 0.61 -9.63 8.87
N THR A 17 0.54 -9.19 10.13
CA THR A 17 1.62 -8.45 10.80
C THR A 17 2.41 -9.29 11.80
N ALA A 18 2.04 -10.57 11.99
CA ALA A 18 2.69 -11.45 12.97
C ALA A 18 4.15 -11.76 12.59
N LEU A 19 5.03 -11.89 13.59
CA LEU A 19 6.49 -12.05 13.42
C LEU A 19 6.92 -13.31 12.65
N ASP A 20 6.13 -14.37 12.68
CA ASP A 20 6.41 -15.62 11.98
C ASP A 20 5.39 -15.93 10.91
N ALA A 21 4.61 -14.92 10.48
CA ALA A 21 3.69 -15.08 9.38
C ALA A 21 4.42 -15.54 8.11
N PRO A 22 3.87 -16.54 7.39
CA PRO A 22 4.43 -16.98 6.12
C PRO A 22 4.30 -15.88 5.07
N GLY A 23 4.95 -16.11 3.92
CA GLY A 23 4.88 -15.21 2.79
C GLY A 23 5.93 -14.11 2.79
N ARG A 24 5.78 -13.21 1.83
CA ARG A 24 6.73 -12.14 1.57
C ARG A 24 6.55 -10.98 2.51
N ARG A 25 7.66 -10.48 3.03
CA ARG A 25 7.71 -9.35 3.96
C ARG A 25 7.90 -8.04 3.20
N PHE A 26 7.09 -7.06 3.57
CA PHE A 26 7.14 -5.70 3.08
C PHE A 26 7.13 -4.71 4.25
N ARG A 27 7.59 -3.51 3.94
CA ARG A 27 7.47 -2.31 4.75
C ARG A 27 6.28 -1.51 4.26
N ALA A 28 5.36 -1.18 5.17
CA ALA A 28 4.15 -0.42 4.91
C ALA A 28 4.07 0.79 5.87
N ASP A 29 3.20 1.76 5.55
CA ASP A 29 3.04 2.98 6.35
C ASP A 29 2.47 2.60 7.72
N PRO A 30 3.18 2.89 8.82
CA PRO A 30 2.75 2.49 10.15
C PRO A 30 1.40 3.08 10.56
N ARG A 31 1.01 4.22 9.98
CA ARG A 31 -0.27 4.87 10.28
C ARG A 31 -1.47 4.01 9.90
N CYS A 32 -1.31 3.12 8.91
CA CYS A 32 -2.37 2.20 8.49
C CYS A 32 -2.70 1.12 9.53
N PHE A 33 -1.89 1.00 10.60
CA PHE A 33 -2.04 -0.04 11.64
C PHE A 33 -2.12 0.55 13.06
N ALA A 34 -2.05 1.88 13.19
CA ALA A 34 -1.86 2.54 14.48
C ALA A 34 -3.17 2.87 15.22
N GLY A 35 -4.32 2.77 14.56
CA GLY A 35 -5.64 3.08 15.10
C GLY A 35 -6.57 1.87 15.20
N GLU A 36 -7.84 2.13 15.50
CA GLU A 36 -8.88 1.08 15.58
C GLU A 36 -9.12 0.43 14.20
N PRO A 37 -9.00 -0.92 14.09
CA PRO A 37 -9.16 -1.57 12.81
C PRO A 37 -10.60 -1.55 12.29
N VAL A 38 -10.74 -1.31 10.99
CA VAL A 38 -12.00 -1.44 10.25
C VAL A 38 -12.25 -2.92 9.97
N ARG A 39 -13.20 -3.51 10.70
CA ARG A 39 -13.53 -4.94 10.59
C ARG A 39 -14.12 -5.28 9.23
N GLY A 40 -13.65 -6.40 8.68
CA GLY A 40 -14.05 -6.92 7.39
C GLY A 40 -13.75 -5.98 6.24
N ALA A 41 -12.75 -5.11 6.31
CA ALA A 41 -12.42 -4.23 5.18
C ALA A 41 -12.00 -5.06 3.95
N TRP A 42 -12.33 -4.57 2.76
CA TRP A 42 -11.77 -5.10 1.52
C TRP A 42 -10.38 -4.55 1.31
N VAL A 43 -9.48 -5.40 0.83
CA VAL A 43 -8.10 -5.05 0.55
C VAL A 43 -7.75 -5.48 -0.86
N HIS A 44 -7.28 -4.55 -1.67
CA HIS A 44 -6.64 -4.85 -2.94
C HIS A 44 -5.13 -4.87 -2.74
N VAL A 45 -4.53 -6.04 -2.94
CA VAL A 45 -3.10 -6.29 -2.79
C VAL A 45 -2.49 -6.42 -4.17
N CYS A 46 -1.78 -5.38 -4.61
CA CYS A 46 -0.98 -5.41 -5.83
C CYS A 46 0.49 -5.57 -5.40
N ALA A 47 0.95 -6.81 -5.25
CA ALA A 47 2.24 -7.09 -4.62
C ALA A 47 3.14 -8.00 -5.48
N LEU A 48 4.45 -7.77 -5.36
CA LEU A 48 5.47 -8.58 -5.99
C LEU A 48 5.41 -10.03 -5.52
N ALA A 49 5.23 -10.96 -6.47
CA ALA A 49 5.22 -12.39 -6.18
C ALA A 49 6.62 -13.01 -6.04
N ASN A 50 7.65 -12.47 -6.73
CA ASN A 50 9.01 -13.02 -6.80
C ASN A 50 10.08 -11.90 -6.86
N ASP A 51 11.21 -12.04 -6.15
CA ASP A 51 12.35 -11.09 -6.13
C ASP A 51 12.84 -10.67 -7.52
N ALA A 52 12.78 -11.58 -8.50
CA ALA A 52 13.29 -11.33 -9.84
C ALA A 52 12.57 -10.17 -10.56
N ALA A 53 11.35 -9.84 -10.15
CA ALA A 53 10.53 -8.77 -10.74
C ALA A 53 10.50 -7.49 -9.88
N ARG A 54 11.44 -7.32 -8.94
CA ARG A 54 11.55 -6.09 -8.14
C ARG A 54 11.77 -4.88 -9.04
N VAL A 55 11.07 -3.79 -8.74
CA VAL A 55 11.14 -2.54 -9.51
C VAL A 55 11.72 -1.45 -8.60
N ARG A 56 12.51 -0.52 -9.14
CA ARG A 56 12.99 0.61 -8.33
C ARG A 56 11.86 1.61 -8.10
N PHE A 57 11.92 2.32 -6.98
CA PHE A 57 10.94 3.37 -6.69
C PHE A 57 10.93 4.49 -7.72
N ASP A 58 12.07 4.83 -8.30
CA ASP A 58 12.25 5.92 -9.25
C ASP A 58 11.93 5.55 -10.70
N GLU A 59 11.57 4.29 -10.98
CA GLU A 59 11.15 3.90 -12.31
C GLU A 59 9.92 4.73 -12.77
N PRO A 60 9.92 5.25 -14.01
CA PRO A 60 8.86 6.13 -14.50
C PRO A 60 7.45 5.55 -14.37
N GLU A 61 7.30 4.24 -14.56
CA GLU A 61 6.04 3.52 -14.44
C GLU A 61 5.48 3.56 -13.02
N ILE A 62 6.35 3.40 -12.00
CA ILE A 62 5.96 3.49 -10.59
C ILE A 62 5.49 4.92 -10.26
N GLN A 63 6.21 5.92 -10.79
CA GLN A 63 5.82 7.31 -10.61
C GLN A 63 4.49 7.62 -11.31
N GLN A 64 4.23 7.03 -12.49
CA GLN A 64 2.98 7.23 -13.21
C GLN A 64 1.79 6.59 -12.49
N VAL A 65 1.88 5.35 -12.02
CA VAL A 65 0.76 4.71 -11.31
C VAL A 65 0.43 5.42 -10.01
N ARG A 66 1.43 5.95 -9.29
CA ARG A 66 1.23 6.77 -8.09
C ARG A 66 0.51 8.09 -8.42
N ARG A 67 0.90 8.75 -9.51
CA ARG A 67 0.21 9.96 -9.99
C ARG A 67 -1.24 9.66 -10.36
N ASP A 68 -1.49 8.58 -11.09
CA ASP A 68 -2.84 8.16 -11.49
C ASP A 68 -3.69 7.82 -10.26
N ALA A 69 -3.12 7.12 -9.27
CA ALA A 69 -3.79 6.81 -8.01
C ALA A 69 -4.27 8.08 -7.31
N LEU A 70 -3.39 9.07 -7.20
CA LEU A 70 -3.70 10.34 -6.56
C LEU A 70 -4.63 11.24 -7.37
N ALA A 71 -4.46 11.28 -8.69
CA ALA A 71 -5.16 12.21 -9.56
C ALA A 71 -6.63 11.85 -9.72
N TRP A 72 -6.96 10.56 -9.80
CA TRP A 72 -8.34 10.15 -10.10
C TRP A 72 -8.81 8.92 -9.33
N TRP A 73 -7.97 7.89 -9.12
CA TRP A 73 -8.49 6.62 -8.60
C TRP A 73 -8.84 6.65 -7.10
N LEU A 74 -7.96 7.16 -6.24
CA LEU A 74 -8.27 7.34 -4.82
C LEU A 74 -9.47 8.28 -4.61
N PRO A 75 -9.62 9.40 -5.35
CA PRO A 75 -10.86 10.17 -5.36
C PRO A 75 -12.12 9.37 -5.68
N LEU A 76 -12.09 8.41 -6.61
CA LEU A 76 -13.26 7.56 -6.94
C LEU A 76 -13.71 6.69 -5.76
N LEU A 77 -12.77 6.23 -4.93
CA LEU A 77 -13.09 5.46 -3.73
C LEU A 77 -13.83 6.32 -2.68
N GLY A 78 -13.60 7.63 -2.68
CA GLY A 78 -14.30 8.61 -1.84
C GLY A 78 -14.32 8.22 -0.37
N SER A 79 -15.50 8.28 0.26
CA SER A 79 -15.69 7.89 1.66
C SER A 79 -15.54 6.39 1.93
N SER A 80 -15.44 5.55 0.89
CA SER A 80 -15.16 4.12 1.08
C SER A 80 -13.70 3.86 1.40
N LEU A 81 -12.77 4.75 1.03
CA LEU A 81 -11.35 4.60 1.34
C LEU A 81 -11.12 4.50 2.86
N VAL A 82 -10.38 3.49 3.27
CA VAL A 82 -9.91 3.31 4.66
C VAL A 82 -8.46 3.78 4.75
N CYS A 83 -7.57 3.19 3.96
CA CYS A 83 -6.19 3.65 3.85
C CYS A 83 -5.56 3.15 2.56
N VAL A 84 -4.38 3.68 2.24
CA VAL A 84 -3.55 3.22 1.14
C VAL A 84 -2.09 3.28 1.58
N THR A 85 -1.30 2.29 1.19
CA THR A 85 0.13 2.27 1.48
C THR A 85 0.92 1.58 0.39
N THR A 86 2.10 2.12 0.08
CA THR A 86 3.07 1.39 -0.75
C THR A 86 3.76 0.29 0.08
N LEU A 87 4.21 -0.73 -0.61
CA LEU A 87 4.98 -1.83 -0.06
C LEU A 87 6.42 -1.66 -0.49
N ALA A 88 7.32 -1.37 0.44
CA ALA A 88 8.75 -1.32 0.17
C ALA A 88 9.41 -2.66 0.53
N LEU A 89 10.31 -3.15 -0.32
CA LEU A 89 11.19 -4.28 0.03
C LEU A 89 12.36 -3.79 0.88
N ASP A 90 12.93 -2.65 0.50
CA ASP A 90 13.98 -1.93 1.20
C ASP A 90 13.92 -0.44 0.81
N ALA A 91 14.99 0.32 1.05
CA ALA A 91 15.05 1.75 0.76
C ALA A 91 15.06 2.10 -0.74
N SER A 92 15.29 1.13 -1.63
CA SER A 92 15.46 1.33 -3.08
C SER A 92 14.39 0.63 -3.92
N TYR A 93 13.84 -0.48 -3.43
CA TYR A 93 12.94 -1.33 -4.21
C TYR A 93 11.48 -1.25 -3.77
N TYR A 94 10.65 -0.99 -4.76
CA TYR A 94 9.20 -1.03 -4.71
C TYR A 94 8.71 -2.48 -4.83
N GLY A 95 7.87 -2.88 -3.90
CA GLY A 95 7.27 -4.21 -3.80
C GLY A 95 5.76 -4.23 -4.06
N GLY A 96 5.13 -3.07 -4.29
CA GLY A 96 3.72 -2.97 -4.61
C GLY A 96 2.94 -1.95 -3.80
N ALA A 97 1.63 -2.13 -3.73
CA ALA A 97 0.73 -1.30 -2.94
C ALA A 97 -0.42 -2.12 -2.38
N VAL A 98 -0.94 -1.62 -1.26
CA VAL A 98 -2.15 -2.10 -0.62
C VAL A 98 -3.13 -0.95 -0.52
N THR A 99 -4.33 -1.15 -1.04
CA THR A 99 -5.45 -0.21 -0.88
C THR A 99 -6.56 -0.89 -0.11
N VAL A 100 -7.07 -0.21 0.90
CA VAL A 100 -8.09 -0.73 1.81
C VAL A 100 -9.33 0.13 1.70
N ALA A 101 -10.48 -0.50 1.52
CA ALA A 101 -11.76 0.18 1.40
C ALA A 101 -12.90 -0.62 2.02
N ARG A 102 -13.99 0.06 2.36
CA ARG A 102 -15.23 -0.55 2.88
C ARG A 102 -16.00 -1.31 1.80
N SER A 103 -15.83 -0.93 0.53
CA SER A 103 -16.36 -1.61 -0.66
C SER A 103 -15.22 -2.01 -1.58
N ARG A 104 -15.48 -2.97 -2.47
CA ARG A 104 -14.55 -3.41 -3.52
C ARG A 104 -14.72 -2.63 -4.84
N ASP A 105 -15.65 -1.69 -4.87
CA ASP A 105 -15.95 -0.92 -6.08
C ASP A 105 -14.68 -0.21 -6.58
N PHE A 106 -14.47 -0.21 -7.89
CA PHE A 106 -13.33 0.40 -8.57
C PHE A 106 -11.97 -0.27 -8.34
N PHE A 107 -11.88 -1.42 -7.66
CA PHE A 107 -10.62 -2.17 -7.54
C PHE A 107 -10.10 -2.67 -8.90
N GLU A 108 -11.00 -2.96 -9.84
CA GLU A 108 -10.67 -3.30 -11.22
C GLU A 108 -9.98 -2.16 -11.99
N LEU A 109 -10.09 -0.93 -11.48
CA LEU A 109 -9.46 0.26 -12.05
C LEU A 109 -8.15 0.63 -11.32
N ASP A 110 -7.68 -0.18 -10.36
CA ASP A 110 -6.48 0.12 -9.58
C ASP A 110 -5.24 0.30 -10.47
N PRO A 111 -4.64 1.52 -10.48
CA PRO A 111 -3.39 1.81 -11.16
C PRO A 111 -2.26 0.81 -10.90
N PHE A 112 -2.12 0.33 -9.67
CA PHE A 112 -1.03 -0.54 -9.24
C PHE A 112 -1.12 -1.95 -9.83
N ALA A 113 -2.32 -2.38 -10.24
CA ALA A 113 -2.54 -3.66 -10.90
C ALA A 113 -1.86 -3.74 -12.29
N ARG A 114 -1.45 -2.60 -12.85
CA ARG A 114 -0.64 -2.52 -14.07
C ARG A 114 0.81 -2.96 -13.87
N ILE A 115 1.32 -2.90 -12.64
CA ILE A 115 2.71 -3.24 -12.29
C ILE A 115 2.78 -4.65 -11.69
N PHE A 116 1.88 -4.94 -10.75
CA PHE A 116 1.86 -6.23 -10.05
C PHE A 116 0.47 -6.86 -10.12
N PRO A 117 0.36 -8.20 -10.16
CA PRO A 117 -0.92 -8.87 -10.08
C PRO A 117 -1.72 -8.44 -8.84
N GLY A 118 -2.98 -8.07 -9.05
CA GLY A 118 -3.90 -7.66 -7.99
C GLY A 118 -4.67 -8.85 -7.40
N SER A 119 -4.74 -8.92 -6.07
CA SER A 119 -5.56 -9.89 -5.32
C SER A 119 -6.50 -9.16 -4.39
N VAL A 120 -7.78 -9.54 -4.38
CA VAL A 120 -8.79 -8.94 -3.50
C VAL A 120 -9.10 -9.86 -2.35
N VAL A 121 -8.86 -9.40 -1.12
CA VAL A 121 -9.05 -10.16 0.11
C VAL A 121 -9.81 -9.36 1.16
N ARG A 122 -10.26 -10.01 2.24
CA ARG A 122 -10.80 -9.34 3.43
C ARG A 122 -9.72 -9.26 4.51
N SER A 123 -9.74 -8.19 5.31
CA SER A 123 -8.80 -8.01 6.42
C SER A 123 -9.40 -7.20 7.57
N ASP A 124 -8.88 -7.47 8.76
CA ASP A 124 -9.17 -6.77 10.01
C ASP A 124 -7.94 -6.02 10.54
N LEU A 125 -6.89 -5.85 9.72
CA LEU A 125 -5.60 -5.31 10.16
C LEU A 125 -5.51 -3.79 10.13
N PHE A 126 -6.34 -3.15 9.30
CA PHE A 126 -6.12 -1.77 8.86
C PHE A 126 -7.08 -0.80 9.53
N CYS A 127 -6.60 0.38 9.88
CA CYS A 127 -7.40 1.48 10.40
C CYS A 127 -7.53 2.61 9.38
N GLU A 128 -8.46 3.54 9.65
CA GLU A 128 -8.68 4.71 8.81
C GLU A 128 -7.48 5.67 8.85
N VAL A 129 -7.03 6.10 7.67
CA VAL A 129 -5.97 7.09 7.48
C VAL A 129 -6.45 8.07 6.42
N ALA A 130 -6.32 9.37 6.71
CA ALA A 130 -6.65 10.40 5.73
C ALA A 130 -5.88 10.18 4.43
N PRO A 131 -6.51 10.35 3.26
CA PRO A 131 -5.82 10.21 1.99
C PRO A 131 -4.68 11.23 1.89
N PRO A 132 -3.57 10.85 1.23
CA PRO A 132 -2.46 11.75 1.01
C PRO A 132 -2.86 12.99 0.22
N VAL A 133 -2.34 14.14 0.64
CA VAL A 133 -2.53 15.42 -0.04
C VAL A 133 -1.60 15.51 -1.26
N GLY A 134 -2.14 15.24 -2.45
CA GLY A 134 -1.50 15.53 -3.74
C GLY A 134 -0.25 14.70 -4.07
N PRO A 135 0.43 14.97 -5.22
CA PRO A 135 1.61 14.25 -5.67
C PRO A 135 2.81 14.57 -4.77
N VAL A 136 2.87 13.96 -3.59
CA VAL A 136 4.01 14.05 -2.70
C VAL A 136 5.19 13.34 -3.38
N ILE A 137 6.16 14.12 -3.86
CA ILE A 137 7.48 13.61 -4.21
C ILE A 137 8.07 13.01 -2.93
N GLU A 138 8.21 11.69 -2.91
CA GLU A 138 8.77 10.95 -1.79
C GLU A 138 10.28 11.15 -1.78
N ARG A 139 10.84 11.52 -0.62
CA ARG A 139 12.29 11.48 -0.41
C ARG A 139 12.71 10.03 -0.24
N TYR A 140 13.89 9.67 -0.74
CA TYR A 140 14.59 8.43 -0.42
C TYR A 140 14.83 8.32 1.10
N SER A 141 13.82 7.92 1.88
CA SER A 141 13.93 7.68 3.32
C SER A 141 13.62 6.23 3.69
N GLY A 142 13.18 5.40 2.73
CA GLY A 142 12.77 4.01 2.98
C GLY A 142 11.51 3.87 3.83
N VAL A 143 10.72 4.94 3.95
CA VAL A 143 9.43 4.98 4.63
C VAL A 143 8.34 4.83 3.59
N ALA A 144 7.47 3.83 3.74
CA ALA A 144 6.36 3.64 2.83
C ALA A 144 5.46 4.87 2.74
N TRP A 145 5.05 5.21 1.53
CA TRP A 145 4.07 6.25 1.25
C TRP A 145 2.73 5.92 1.93
N PRO A 146 2.00 6.92 2.45
CA PRO A 146 2.28 8.37 2.38
C PRO A 146 3.23 8.97 3.44
N GLY A 147 4.09 8.18 4.09
CA GLY A 147 4.87 8.55 5.28
C GLY A 147 6.03 9.56 5.12
N GLY A 148 6.02 10.46 4.14
CA GLY A 148 7.03 11.52 3.99
C GLY A 148 6.43 12.92 4.17
N GLY A 149 6.50 13.49 5.37
CA GLY A 149 6.06 14.88 5.61
C GLY A 149 7.18 15.90 5.34
N PHE A 150 6.80 17.13 4.97
CA PHE A 150 7.67 18.31 5.14
C PHE A 150 7.45 18.83 6.56
N SER A 151 8.49 18.77 7.40
CA SER A 151 8.57 19.57 8.63
C SER A 151 9.20 20.92 8.31
#